data_AF-A0A969EEN1-F1
#
_entry.id   AF-A0A969EEN1-F1
#
_cell.length_a   1.000
_cell.length_b   1.000
_cell.length_c   1.000
_cell.angle_alpha   90.00
_cell.angle_beta   90.00
_cell.angle_gamma   90.00
#
_symmetry.space_group_name_H-M   'P 1'
#
loop_
_entity.id
_entity.type
_entity.pdbx_description
1 polymer ?
#
loop_
_entity_poly.entity_id
_entity_poly.type
_entity_poly.pdbx_seq_one_letter_code
_entity_poly.pdbx_strand_id
1 'polypeptide(L)' 'MIRHAIVCVDDDRTVLLSLRDQLYWILGETYDIELAESGEEALALFSELAKEQIEVALILCDQTMPKMMV' A
#
# COMPACT_ATOMS: atom_id res chain seq x y z
N MET A 1 18.87 2.71 -8.23
CA MET A 1 18.51 2.67 -6.80
C MET A 1 17.48 1.58 -6.63
N ILE A 2 17.57 0.77 -5.58
CA ILE A 2 16.51 -0.20 -5.25
C ILE A 2 15.39 0.61 -4.62
N ARG A 3 14.20 0.55 -5.21
CA ARG A 3 12.99 1.24 -4.72
C ARG A 3 12.18 0.21 -3.95
N HIS A 4 11.70 0.60 -2.77
CA HIS A 4 10.83 -0.23 -1.94
C HIS A 4 9.46 0.42 -1.83
N ALA A 5 8.42 -0.40 -1.72
CA ALA A 5 7.05 0.07 -1.56
C ALA A 5 6.54 -0.12 -0.12
N ILE A 6 5.76 0.85 0.35
CA ILE A 6 4.86 0.72 1.50
C ILE A 6 3.45 0.66 0.95
N VAL A 7 2.72 -0.41 1.26
CA VAL A 7 1.37 -0.64 0.77
C VAL A 7 0.36 -0.43 1.90
N CYS A 8 -0.62 0.43 1.70
CA CYS A 8 -1.73 0.63 2.64
C CYS A 8 -3.03 0.05 2.06
N VAL A 9 -3.73 -0.76 2.84
CA VAL A 9 -4.98 -1.45 2.45
C VAL A 9 -6.09 -1.14 3.44
N ASP A 10 -7.14 -0.45 2.99
CA ASP A 10 -8.26 -0.01 3.83
C ASP A 10 -9.46 0.33 2.92
N ASP A 11 -10.69 -0.04 3.27
CA ASP A 11 -11.86 0.28 2.44
C ASP A 11 -12.35 1.73 2.60
N ASP A 12 -11.79 2.49 3.53
CA ASP A 12 -11.96 3.94 3.65
C ASP A 12 -10.83 4.71 2.95
N ARG A 13 -11.15 5.22 1.75
CA ARG A 13 -10.27 6.09 0.96
C ARG A 13 -9.76 7.32 1.73
N THR A 14 -10.54 7.86 2.67
CA THR A 14 -10.13 9.02 3.47
C THR A 14 -8.95 8.67 4.37
N VAL A 15 -8.99 7.47 4.97
CA VAL A 15 -7.89 6.93 5.80
C VAL A 15 -6.66 6.71 4.94
N LEU A 16 -6.81 6.07 3.77
CA LEU A 16 -5.71 5.84 2.83
C LEU A 16 -5.01 7.14 2.39
N LEU A 17 -5.78 8.17 2.03
CA LEU A 17 -5.21 9.46 1.61
C LEU A 17 -4.48 10.15 2.77
N SER A 18 -5.04 10.09 3.98
CA SER A 18 -4.39 10.65 5.17
C SER A 18 -3.08 9.93 5.51
N LEU A 19 -3.07 8.60 5.44
CA LEU A 19 -1.87 7.78 5.65
C LEU A 19 -0.82 8.07 4.57
N ARG A 20 -1.23 8.16 3.31
CA ARG A 20 -0.33 8.52 2.21
C ARG A 20 0.37 9.84 2.47
N ASP A 21 -0.37 10.89 2.81
CA ASP A 21 0.20 12.23 2.99
C ASP A 21 1.19 12.26 4.17
N GLN A 22 0.87 11.55 5.26
CA GLN A 22 1.75 11.41 6.42
C GLN A 22 3.02 10.61 6.10
N LEU A 23 2.88 9.47 5.42
CA LEU A 23 4.00 8.62 5.03
C LEU A 23 4.88 9.30 3.99
N TYR A 24 4.28 9.94 3.00
CA TYR A 24 5.00 10.65 1.95
C TYR A 24 5.84 11.79 2.53
N TRP A 25 5.33 12.52 3.52
CA TRP A 25 6.07 13.60 4.18
C TRP A 25 7.34 13.11 4.90
N ILE A 26 7.33 11.88 5.43
CA ILE A 26 8.46 11.32 6.20
C ILE A 26 9.37 10.45 5.33
N LEU A 27 8.80 9.70 4.38
CA LEU A 27 9.42 8.56 3.71
C LEU A 27 9.34 8.63 2.18
N GLY A 28 8.68 9.64 1.59
CA GLY A 28 8.43 9.72 0.15
C GLY A 28 9.67 9.87 -0.74
N GLU A 29 10.81 10.25 -0.18
CA GLU A 29 12.10 10.26 -0.91
C GLU A 29 12.71 8.86 -1.03
N THR A 30 12.35 7.94 -0.14
CA THR A 30 12.97 6.60 -0.04
C THR A 30 12.03 5.46 -0.41
N TYR A 31 10.71 5.66 -0.24
CA TYR A 31 9.69 4.66 -0.46
C TYR A 31 8.60 5.17 -1.40
N ASP A 32 8.13 4.28 -2.27
CA ASP A 32 6.87 4.48 -2.97
C ASP A 32 5.71 4.13 -2.03
N ILE A 33 4.68 4.97 -2.02
CA ILE A 33 3.51 4.78 -1.17
C ILE A 33 2.33 4.38 -2.05
N GLU A 34 1.94 3.12 -1.95
CA GLU A 34 0.88 2.52 -2.75
C GLU A 34 -0.36 2.27 -1.89
N LEU A 35 -1.53 2.40 -2.50
CA LEU A 35 -2.83 2.33 -1.82
C LEU A 35 -3.72 1.28 -2.48
N ALA A 36 -4.49 0.56 -1.69
CA ALA A 36 -5.53 -0.36 -2.18
C ALA A 36 -6.78 -0.27 -1.30
N GLU A 37 -7.96 -0.18 -1.92
CA GLU A 37 -9.25 -0.08 -1.24
C GLU A 37 -9.90 -1.46 -0.96
N SER A 38 -9.23 -2.54 -1.38
CA SER A 38 -9.71 -3.91 -1.19
C SER A 38 -8.60 -4.95 -1.30
N GLY A 39 -8.87 -6.17 -0.82
CA GLY A 39 -7.94 -7.30 -0.96
C GLY A 39 -7.65 -7.68 -2.42
N GLU A 40 -8.63 -7.56 -3.32
CA GLU A 40 -8.44 -7.84 -4.75
C GLU A 40 -7.49 -6.81 -5.39
N GLU A 41 -7.68 -5.53 -5.08
CA GLU A 41 -6.79 -4.46 -5.53
C GLU A 41 -5.38 -4.63 -4.97
N ALA A 42 -5.25 -5.00 -3.69
CA ALA A 42 -3.96 -5.27 -3.06
C ALA A 42 -3.22 -6.43 -3.75
N LEU A 43 -3.91 -7.53 -4.07
CA LEU A 43 -3.30 -8.67 -4.78
C LEU A 43 -2.87 -8.32 -6.21
N ALA A 44 -3.66 -7.50 -6.91
CA ALA A 44 -3.28 -6.98 -8.23
C ALA A 44 -2.03 -6.10 -8.13
N LEU A 45 -2.01 -5.17 -7.17
CA LEU A 45 -0.88 -4.29 -6.88
C LEU A 45 0.39 -5.08 -6.55
N PHE A 46 0.33 -6.09 -5.67
CA PHE A 46 1.48 -6.94 -5.37
C PHE A 46 2.02 -7.67 -6.60
N SER A 47 1.12 -8.09 -7.50
CA SER A 47 1.52 -8.73 -8.75
C SER A 47 2.22 -7.75 -9.70
N GLU A 48 1.87 -6.48 -9.68
CA GLU A 48 2.53 -5.41 -10.44
C GLU A 48 3.90 -5.08 -9.85
N LEU A 49 3.98 -4.84 -8.54
CA LEU A 49 5.24 -4.58 -7.83
C LEU A 49 6.25 -5.72 -8.03
N ALA A 50 5.79 -6.97 -7.98
CA ALA A 50 6.64 -8.13 -8.25
C ALA A 50 7.18 -8.16 -9.69
N LYS A 51 6.38 -7.78 -10.69
CA LYS A 51 6.84 -7.67 -12.10
C LYS A 51 7.86 -6.56 -12.28
N GLU A 52 7.69 -5.46 -11.54
CA GLU A 52 8.60 -4.31 -11.56
C GLU A 52 9.87 -4.52 -10.70
N GLN A 53 9.96 -5.66 -9.99
CA GLN A 53 11.04 -5.96 -9.05
C GLN A 53 11.16 -4.89 -7.93
N ILE A 54 10.03 -4.34 -7.52
CA ILE A 54 9.91 -3.44 -6.38
C ILE A 54 9.59 -4.29 -5.15
N GLU A 55 10.46 -4.22 -4.13
CA GLU A 55 10.28 -5.00 -2.91
C GLU A 55 9.32 -4.28 -1.95
N VAL A 56 8.36 -5.03 -1.40
CA VAL A 56 7.42 -4.50 -0.40
C VAL A 56 8.09 -4.50 0.96
N ALA A 57 8.37 -3.32 1.50
CA ALA A 57 9.03 -3.18 2.80
C ALA A 57 8.03 -3.25 3.98
N LEU A 58 6.79 -2.80 3.77
CA LEU A 58 5.76 -2.75 4.79
C LEU A 58 4.37 -2.84 4.16
N ILE A 59 3.46 -3.54 4.84
CA ILE A 59 2.04 -3.57 4.53
C ILE A 59 1.29 -3.07 5.77
N LEU A 60 0.46 -2.03 5.60
CA LEU A 60 -0.50 -1.56 6.58
C LEU A 60 -1.89 -1.98 6.10
N CYS A 61 -2.64 -2.70 6.92
CA CYS A 61 -3.94 -3.25 6.52
C CYS A 61 -4.95 -3.04 7.64
N ASP A 62 -6.17 -2.58 7.32
CA ASP A 62 -7.28 -2.68 8.26
C ASP A 62 -7.59 -4.16 8.55
N GLN A 63 -7.77 -4.48 9.83
CA GLN A 63 -8.10 -5.83 10.29
C GLN A 63 -9.57 -6.20 9.96
N THR A 64 -10.43 -5.20 9.72
CA THR A 64 -11.88 -5.35 9.64
C THR A 64 -12.47 -4.91 8.30
N MET A 65 -11.90 -5.37 7.19
CA MET A 65 -12.53 -5.16 5.87
C MET A 65 -13.63 -6.19 5.57
N PRO A 66 -14.87 -5.76 5.26
CA PRO A 66 -15.99 -6.67 4.98
C PRO A 66 -15.87 -7.40 3.64
N LYS A 67 -15.00 -6.94 2.71
CA LYS A 67 -14.90 -7.46 1.34
C LYS A 67 -13.78 -8.48 1.11
N MET A 68 -12.83 -8.65 2.04
CA MET A 68 -11.96 -9.83 2.13
C MET A 68 -11.09 -9.74 3.41
N MET A 69 -11.06 -10.81 4.22
CA MET A 69 -9.93 -11.03 5.11
C MET A 69 -8.72 -11.37 4.23
N VAL A 70 -7.65 -10.61 4.36
CA VAL A 70 -6.33 -10.92 3.75
C VAL A 70 -5.81 -12.23 4.31
#